data_AF-A0A657B757-F1
#
_entry.id   AF-A0A657B757-F1
#
_cell.length_a   1.000
_cell.length_b   1.000
_cell.length_c   1.000
_cell.angle_alpha   90.00
_cell.angle_beta   90.00
_cell.angle_gamma   90.00
#
_symmetry.space_group_name_H-M   'P 1'
#
loop_
_entity.id
_entity.type
_entity.pdbx_description
1 polymer ?
#
loop_
_entity_poly.entity_id
_entity_poly.type
_entity_poly.pdbx_seq_one_letter_code
_entity_poly.pdbx_strand_id
1 'polypeptide(L)'
;MRSIFTVLVLSLGLVLTGCSTGSWRDASRDSANLSPLPGDYSDAIVQVYAADAWGWRGIFAVHTWISVKPSNADQYTVLEVIGWRARWGVPVLRIEKDLPDRYWFGAKPELVYEKRGEGADQLIEDILRVSRDYPW
;
A
#
# COMPACT_ATOMS: atom_id res chain seq x y z
N MET A 1 0.56 -5.27 43.90
CA MET A 1 1.11 -4.55 42.73
C MET A 1 1.72 -5.49 41.68
N ARG A 2 2.65 -6.40 42.03
CA ARG A 2 3.25 -7.36 41.06
C ARG A 2 2.24 -8.23 40.29
N SER A 3 1.21 -8.76 40.98
CA SER A 3 0.20 -9.62 40.32
C SER A 3 -0.71 -8.88 39.34
N ILE A 4 -1.02 -7.60 39.61
CA ILE A 4 -1.82 -6.77 38.70
C ILE A 4 -1.01 -6.45 37.43
N PHE A 5 0.29 -6.15 37.59
CA PHE A 5 1.19 -5.91 36.48
C PHE A 5 1.34 -7.14 35.58
N THR A 6 1.51 -8.33 36.16
CA THR A 6 1.58 -9.59 35.38
C THR A 6 0.28 -9.87 34.63
N VAL A 7 -0.88 -9.64 35.27
CA VAL A 7 -2.19 -9.80 34.61
C VAL A 7 -2.35 -8.79 33.46
N LEU A 8 -1.92 -7.55 33.64
CA LEU A 8 -1.93 -6.51 32.60
C LEU A 8 -1.02 -6.87 31.41
N VAL A 9 0.19 -7.38 31.66
CA VAL A 9 1.12 -7.80 30.60
C VAL A 9 0.59 -9.01 29.83
N LEU A 10 0.01 -10.00 30.53
CA LEU A 10 -0.60 -11.17 29.89
C LEU A 10 -1.85 -10.81 29.07
N SER A 11 -2.71 -9.93 29.61
CA SER A 11 -3.90 -9.48 28.88
C SER A 11 -3.56 -8.60 27.68
N LEU A 12 -2.55 -7.72 27.79
CA LEU A 12 -2.02 -6.96 26.65
C LEU A 12 -1.43 -7.89 25.57
N GLY A 13 -0.68 -8.93 25.96
CA GLY A 13 -0.15 -9.94 25.05
C GLY A 13 -1.25 -10.70 24.30
N LEU A 14 -2.31 -11.13 25.00
CA LEU A 14 -3.45 -11.81 24.38
C LEU A 14 -4.23 -10.91 23.40
N VAL A 15 -4.43 -9.64 23.75
CA VAL A 15 -5.12 -8.67 22.88
C VAL A 15 -4.31 -8.41 21.61
N LEU A 16 -2.99 -8.27 21.70
CA LEU A 16 -2.11 -8.07 20.54
C LEU A 16 -2.06 -9.28 19.61
N THR A 17 -2.27 -10.50 20.13
CA THR A 17 -2.39 -11.72 19.31
C THR A 17 -3.80 -11.97 18.76
N GLY A 18 -4.83 -11.40 19.39
CA GLY A 18 -6.24 -11.71 19.10
C GLY A 18 -6.87 -10.93 17.94
N CYS A 19 -6.21 -9.89 17.43
CA CYS A 19 -6.80 -9.01 16.40
C CYS A 19 -6.49 -9.37 14.94
N SER A 20 -5.77 -10.45 14.63
CA SER A 20 -5.65 -10.95 13.25
C SER A 20 -6.28 -12.34 13.12
N THR A 21 -7.60 -12.38 12.96
CA THR A 21 -8.37 -13.63 12.84
C THR A 21 -8.26 -14.31 11.47
N GLY A 22 -7.58 -13.70 10.49
CA GLY A 22 -7.42 -14.22 9.13
C GLY A 22 -5.97 -14.38 8.68
N SER A 23 -5.73 -15.31 7.75
CA SER A 23 -4.44 -15.44 7.06
C SER A 23 -4.27 -14.28 6.08
N TRP A 24 -3.07 -13.73 5.98
CA TRP A 24 -2.74 -12.69 4.99
C TRP A 24 -3.04 -13.15 3.56
N ARG A 25 -3.04 -14.47 3.32
CA ARG A 25 -3.34 -15.07 2.01
C ARG A 25 -4.78 -14.78 1.60
N ASP A 26 -5.72 -14.84 2.54
CA ASP A 26 -7.16 -14.72 2.30
C ASP A 26 -7.67 -13.28 2.44
N ALA A 27 -6.80 -12.37 2.89
CA ALA A 27 -7.13 -10.96 3.03
C ALA A 27 -7.38 -10.32 1.65
N SER A 28 -8.46 -9.52 1.54
CA SER A 28 -8.85 -8.91 0.27
C SER A 28 -7.73 -8.04 -0.32
N ARG A 29 -7.65 -8.11 -1.66
CA ARG A 29 -6.80 -7.29 -2.54
C ARG A 29 -7.66 -6.65 -3.64
N ASP A 30 -8.98 -6.61 -3.44
CA ASP A 30 -9.90 -6.00 -4.38
C ASP A 30 -9.65 -4.49 -4.44
N SER A 31 -10.11 -3.83 -5.49
CA SER A 31 -10.07 -2.36 -5.56
C SER A 31 -11.02 -1.75 -4.54
N ALA A 32 -10.61 -0.62 -3.95
CA ALA A 32 -11.47 0.21 -3.13
C ALA A 32 -12.40 1.15 -3.95
N ASN A 33 -12.29 1.12 -5.28
CA ASN A 33 -13.03 1.95 -6.24
C ASN A 33 -12.91 3.46 -5.98
N LEU A 34 -11.74 3.89 -5.53
CA LEU A 34 -11.31 5.28 -5.33
C LEU A 34 -10.74 5.91 -6.60
N SER A 35 -10.11 5.12 -7.46
CA SER A 35 -9.51 5.59 -8.71
C SER A 35 -10.40 5.25 -9.91
N PRO A 36 -10.49 6.11 -10.95
CA PRO A 36 -11.23 5.77 -12.15
C PRO A 36 -10.61 4.56 -12.85
N LEU A 37 -11.44 3.78 -13.55
CA LEU A 37 -10.93 2.75 -14.45
C LEU A 37 -10.07 3.42 -15.54
N PRO A 38 -9.00 2.77 -16.01
CA PRO A 38 -8.12 3.37 -17.02
C PRO A 38 -8.85 3.82 -18.30
N GLY A 39 -9.92 3.12 -18.69
CA GLY A 39 -10.74 3.47 -19.85
C GLY A 39 -11.69 4.66 -19.65
N ASP A 40 -11.99 5.03 -18.40
CA ASP A 40 -12.97 6.09 -18.09
C ASP A 40 -12.32 7.47 -17.96
N TYR A 41 -10.99 7.55 -17.91
CA TYR A 41 -10.24 8.79 -17.76
C TYR A 41 -8.97 8.75 -18.59
N SER A 42 -8.89 9.56 -19.65
CA SER A 42 -7.74 9.58 -20.57
C SER A 42 -6.49 10.15 -19.93
N ASP A 43 -6.61 11.22 -19.14
CA ASP A 43 -5.44 11.99 -18.73
C ASP A 43 -4.59 11.23 -17.70
N ALA A 44 -3.36 11.69 -17.54
CA ALA A 44 -2.45 11.14 -16.55
C ALA A 44 -2.93 11.34 -15.12
N ILE A 45 -2.63 10.36 -14.27
CA ILE A 45 -2.96 10.34 -12.84
C ILE A 45 -1.75 9.86 -12.03
N VAL A 46 -1.43 10.59 -10.96
CA VAL A 46 -0.55 10.16 -9.87
C VAL A 46 -1.37 10.16 -8.60
N GLN A 47 -1.40 9.04 -7.89
CA GLN A 47 -2.08 8.90 -6.62
C GLN A 47 -1.14 8.30 -5.57
N VAL A 48 -1.25 8.79 -4.35
CA VAL A 48 -0.54 8.23 -3.18
C VAL A 48 -1.58 7.71 -2.21
N TYR A 49 -1.40 6.49 -1.75
CA TYR A 49 -2.32 5.82 -0.84
C TYR A 49 -1.62 5.44 0.45
N ALA A 50 -2.42 5.34 1.51
CA ALA A 50 -2.02 4.75 2.79
C ALA A 50 -3.14 3.83 3.30
N ALA A 51 -2.78 2.73 3.94
CA ALA A 51 -3.70 1.84 4.65
C ALA A 51 -3.00 1.26 5.87
N ASP A 52 -3.76 0.88 6.91
CA ASP A 52 -3.19 0.25 8.11
C ASP A 52 -2.28 -0.92 7.75
N ALA A 53 -1.09 -0.98 8.35
CA ALA A 53 -0.19 -2.11 8.15
C ALA A 53 -0.82 -3.42 8.65
N TRP A 54 -0.49 -4.53 7.98
CA TRP A 54 -1.10 -5.82 8.31
C TRP A 54 -0.86 -6.26 9.77
N GLY A 55 -1.93 -6.76 10.40
CA GLY A 55 -1.92 -7.29 11.76
C GLY A 55 -1.81 -6.21 12.84
N TRP A 56 -1.23 -6.56 13.99
CA TRP A 56 -1.08 -5.63 15.13
C TRP A 56 -0.28 -4.36 14.80
N ARG A 57 0.54 -4.41 13.74
CA ARG A 57 1.35 -3.28 13.27
C ARG A 57 0.49 -2.11 12.82
N GLY A 58 -0.74 -2.37 12.35
CA GLY A 58 -1.70 -1.35 11.91
C GLY A 58 -2.08 -0.35 13.00
N ILE A 59 -1.91 -0.71 14.28
CA ILE A 59 -2.13 0.19 15.42
C ILE A 59 -1.12 1.36 15.42
N PHE A 60 0.06 1.15 14.85
CA PHE A 60 1.19 2.08 14.95
C PHE A 60 1.71 2.57 13.60
N ALA A 61 1.33 1.91 12.50
CA ALA A 61 1.94 2.15 11.21
C ALA A 61 0.95 1.89 10.06
N VAL A 62 1.15 2.65 8.99
CA VAL A 62 0.49 2.46 7.70
C VAL A 62 1.49 1.90 6.68
N HIS A 63 0.97 1.20 5.67
CA HIS A 63 1.68 0.92 4.42
C HIS A 63 1.26 1.93 3.37
N THR A 64 2.25 2.54 2.71
CA THR A 64 2.01 3.53 1.65
C THR A 64 2.50 3.04 0.29
N TRP A 65 1.82 3.46 -0.77
CA TRP A 65 2.24 3.19 -2.15
C TRP A 65 1.86 4.34 -3.08
N ILE A 66 2.49 4.36 -4.25
CA ILE A 66 2.24 5.32 -5.33
C ILE A 66 1.66 4.55 -6.51
N SER A 67 0.56 5.04 -7.07
CA SER A 67 -0.07 4.50 -8.27
C SER A 67 -0.01 5.55 -9.37
N VAL A 68 0.52 5.16 -10.52
CA VAL A 68 0.68 6.05 -11.68
C VAL A 68 0.00 5.49 -12.92
N LYS A 69 -0.71 6.34 -13.66
CA LYS A 69 -1.28 6.04 -14.97
C LYS A 69 -0.91 7.18 -15.92
N PRO A 70 -0.01 6.97 -16.90
CA PRO A 70 0.25 7.95 -17.94
C PRO A 70 -1.01 8.27 -18.75
N SER A 71 -0.98 9.39 -19.48
CA SER A 71 -2.06 9.74 -20.40
C SER A 71 -2.27 8.62 -21.42
N ASN A 72 -3.54 8.26 -21.64
CA ASN A 72 -4.02 7.20 -22.53
C ASN A 72 -3.53 5.78 -22.18
N ALA A 73 -2.92 5.57 -21.01
CA ALA A 73 -2.56 4.24 -20.56
C ALA A 73 -3.80 3.42 -20.16
N ASP A 74 -3.77 2.13 -20.50
CA ASP A 74 -4.82 1.14 -20.23
C ASP A 74 -4.71 0.48 -18.85
N GLN A 75 -3.62 0.74 -18.12
CA GLN A 75 -3.33 0.16 -16.81
C GLN A 75 -2.53 1.11 -15.91
N TYR A 76 -2.81 1.03 -14.61
CA TYR A 76 -1.98 1.66 -13.58
C TYR A 76 -0.70 0.86 -13.35
N THR A 77 0.35 1.55 -12.91
CA THR A 77 1.57 0.97 -12.37
C THR A 77 1.66 1.33 -10.91
N VAL A 78 1.82 0.34 -10.04
CA VAL A 78 1.92 0.52 -8.60
C VAL A 78 3.36 0.36 -8.16
N LEU A 79 3.86 1.35 -7.42
CA LEU A 79 5.17 1.39 -6.81
C LEU A 79 5.02 1.30 -5.29
N GLU A 80 5.64 0.30 -4.69
CA GLU A 80 5.53 0.07 -3.25
C GLU A 80 6.71 -0.71 -2.68
N VAL A 81 7.06 -0.46 -1.43
CA VAL A 81 8.14 -1.16 -0.74
C VAL A 81 7.55 -2.26 0.13
N ILE A 82 7.86 -3.51 -0.18
CA ILE A 82 7.35 -4.67 0.54
C ILE A 82 8.53 -5.40 1.21
N GLY A 83 8.77 -5.10 2.49
CA GLY A 83 9.97 -5.55 3.19
C GLY A 83 10.18 -7.06 3.27
N TRP A 84 9.12 -7.90 3.27
CA TRP A 84 9.32 -9.36 3.31
C TRP A 84 9.89 -9.94 2.02
N ARG A 85 9.87 -9.19 0.90
CA ARG A 85 10.48 -9.60 -0.37
C ARG A 85 11.99 -9.83 -0.23
N ALA A 86 12.67 -9.05 0.61
CA ALA A 86 14.09 -9.23 0.89
C ALA A 86 14.44 -10.64 1.38
N ARG A 87 13.52 -11.33 2.08
CA ARG A 87 13.73 -12.71 2.56
C ARG A 87 13.85 -13.72 1.42
N TRP A 88 13.39 -13.36 0.23
CA TRP A 88 13.40 -14.16 -0.98
C TRP A 88 14.51 -13.72 -1.95
N GLY A 89 15.40 -12.80 -1.53
CA GLY A 89 16.53 -12.33 -2.34
C GLY A 89 16.14 -11.46 -3.55
N VAL A 90 14.92 -10.89 -3.55
CA VAL A 90 14.45 -9.99 -4.62
C VAL A 90 14.29 -8.56 -4.08
N PRO A 91 14.36 -7.52 -4.93
CA PRO A 91 14.23 -6.12 -4.51
C PRO A 91 12.96 -5.87 -3.70
N VAL A 92 13.09 -5.06 -2.64
CA VAL A 92 11.94 -4.72 -1.79
C VAL A 92 10.99 -3.76 -2.48
N LEU A 93 11.50 -2.90 -3.36
CA LEU A 93 10.68 -2.08 -4.23
C LEU A 93 10.03 -2.96 -5.30
N ARG A 94 8.71 -2.99 -5.29
CA ARG A 94 7.87 -3.61 -6.32
C ARG A 94 7.35 -2.51 -7.23
N ILE A 95 7.51 -2.70 -8.54
CA ILE A 95 6.97 -1.84 -9.60
C ILE A 95 6.26 -2.76 -10.59
N GLU A 96 4.93 -2.81 -10.52
CA GLU A 96 4.14 -3.77 -11.31
C GLU A 96 2.81 -3.15 -11.78
N LYS A 97 2.25 -3.70 -12.86
CA LYS A 97 0.87 -3.38 -13.27
C LYS A 97 -0.10 -4.01 -12.28
N ASP A 98 -0.97 -3.21 -11.69
CA ASP A 98 -1.85 -3.63 -10.61
C ASP A 98 -3.03 -2.66 -10.43
N LEU A 99 -3.99 -3.02 -9.57
CA LEU A 99 -5.06 -2.14 -9.13
C LEU A 99 -4.49 -0.98 -8.31
N PRO A 100 -4.84 0.29 -8.62
CA PRO A 100 -4.20 1.45 -8.02
C PRO A 100 -4.48 1.61 -6.53
N ASP A 101 -5.63 1.14 -6.07
CA ASP A 101 -6.23 1.42 -4.76
C ASP A 101 -6.70 0.13 -4.09
N ARG A 102 -5.96 -0.96 -4.31
CA ARG A 102 -6.32 -2.24 -3.71
C ARG A 102 -6.29 -2.18 -2.18
N TYR A 103 -7.15 -2.97 -1.55
CA TYR A 103 -7.05 -3.21 -0.11
C TYR A 103 -5.65 -3.72 0.24
N TRP A 104 -5.02 -3.10 1.24
CA TRP A 104 -3.74 -3.57 1.76
C TRP A 104 -4.00 -4.67 2.77
N PHE A 105 -4.05 -5.91 2.28
CA PHE A 105 -4.36 -7.08 3.10
C PHE A 105 -5.63 -6.85 3.94
N GLY A 106 -6.74 -6.49 3.29
CA GLY A 106 -8.01 -6.24 3.96
C GLY A 106 -8.15 -4.87 4.65
N ALA A 107 -7.09 -4.07 4.75
CA ALA A 107 -7.22 -2.67 5.15
C ALA A 107 -7.62 -1.80 3.95
N LYS A 108 -8.70 -1.03 4.08
CA LYS A 108 -9.14 -0.11 3.03
C LYS A 108 -8.15 1.06 2.92
N PRO A 109 -7.66 1.41 1.73
CA PRO A 109 -6.83 2.59 1.56
C PRO A 109 -7.58 3.90 1.72
N GLU A 110 -6.81 4.90 2.13
CA GLU A 110 -7.12 6.31 2.04
C GLU A 110 -6.25 6.95 0.95
N LEU A 111 -6.84 7.86 0.19
CA LEU A 111 -6.13 8.67 -0.80
C LEU A 111 -5.44 9.85 -0.08
N VAL A 112 -4.12 9.85 -0.06
CA VAL A 112 -3.29 10.85 0.62
C VAL A 112 -2.97 12.03 -0.29
N TYR A 113 -2.72 11.76 -1.57
CA TYR A 113 -2.41 12.78 -2.56
C TYR A 113 -2.89 12.35 -3.94
N GLU A 114 -3.30 13.33 -4.75
CA GLU A 114 -3.65 13.12 -6.14
C GLU A 114 -3.20 14.29 -7.02
N LYS A 115 -2.67 13.95 -8.19
CA LYS A 115 -2.42 14.87 -9.29
C LYS A 115 -2.98 14.27 -10.57
N ARG A 116 -3.81 15.05 -11.29
CA ARG A 116 -4.38 14.68 -12.58
C ARG A 116 -4.03 15.70 -13.65
N GLY A 117 -4.01 15.27 -14.91
CA GLY A 117 -3.91 16.13 -16.08
C GLY A 117 -2.57 16.86 -16.17
N GLU A 118 -2.62 18.18 -16.34
CA GLU A 118 -1.44 19.01 -16.62
C GLU A 118 -0.27 18.77 -15.64
N GLY A 119 0.88 18.38 -16.18
CA GLY A 119 2.11 18.10 -15.43
C GLY A 119 2.15 16.71 -14.76
N ALA A 120 1.07 15.93 -14.80
CA ALA A 120 1.06 14.59 -14.21
C ALA A 120 1.95 13.62 -15.00
N ASP A 121 1.96 13.63 -16.34
CA ASP A 121 2.86 12.78 -17.13
C ASP A 121 4.34 13.04 -16.79
N GLN A 122 4.74 14.31 -16.68
CA GLN A 122 6.10 14.66 -16.30
C GLN A 122 6.46 14.15 -14.90
N LEU A 123 5.53 14.29 -13.94
CA LEU A 123 5.71 13.75 -12.60
C LEU A 123 5.83 12.22 -12.60
N ILE A 124 5.06 11.53 -13.44
CA ILE A 124 5.15 10.07 -13.61
C ILE A 124 6.52 9.67 -14.14
N GLU A 125 7.01 10.34 -15.17
CA GLU A 125 8.36 10.10 -15.71
C GLU A 125 9.44 10.26 -14.63
N ASP A 126 9.34 11.33 -13.83
CA ASP A 126 10.27 11.59 -12.75
C ASP A 126 10.22 10.52 -11.66
N ILE A 127 9.02 10.12 -11.22
CA ILE A 127 8.81 9.04 -10.25
C ILE A 127 9.41 7.72 -10.76
N LEU A 128 9.11 7.35 -12.00
CA LEU A 128 9.62 6.12 -12.62
C LEU A 128 11.12 6.18 -12.87
N ARG A 129 11.69 7.37 -13.06
CA ARG A 129 13.13 7.56 -13.21
C ARG A 129 13.85 7.35 -11.90
N VAL A 130 13.44 8.05 -10.83
CA VAL A 130 14.12 7.95 -9.52
C VAL A 130 13.88 6.59 -8.85
N SER A 131 12.78 5.90 -9.17
CA SER A 131 12.49 4.58 -8.60
C SER A 131 13.47 3.49 -9.06
N ARG A 132 14.09 3.65 -10.24
CA ARG A 132 15.12 2.72 -10.74
C ARG A 132 16.41 2.74 -9.92
N ASP A 133 16.68 3.87 -9.26
CA ASP A 133 17.88 4.08 -8.45
C ASP A 133 17.63 3.76 -6.96
N TYR A 134 16.49 3.12 -6.62
CA TYR A 134 16.18 2.75 -5.25
C TYR A 134 17.15 1.68 -4.73
N PRO A 135 17.86 1.89 -3.60
CA PRO A 135 19.07 1.13 -3.28
C PRO A 135 18.85 -0.22 -2.57
N TRP A 136 17.60 -0.65 -2.37
CA TRP A 136 17.22 -1.84 -1.58
C TRP A 136 16.32 -2.80 -2.38
#